data_AF-A0A7S0VYV5-F1
#
_entry.id   AF-A0A7S0VYV5-F1
#
_cell.length_a   1.000
_cell.length_b   1.000
_cell.length_c   1.000
_cell.angle_alpha   90.00
_cell.angle_beta   90.00
_cell.angle_gamma   90.00
#
_symmetry.space_group_name_H-M   'P 1'
#
loop_
_entity.id
_entity.type
_entity.pdbx_description
1 polymer ?
#
loop_
_entity_poly.entity_id
_entity_poly.type
_entity_poly.pdbx_seq_one_letter_code
_entity_poly.pdbx_strand_id
1 'polypeptide(L)'
;AGLPTVTGIDPPSGPMRGGTLVEITGSNLVAGRTLCRFSHAPTSLVTPVSVSPGGGAATCAVPASADVNPNMVTVRVTNDGGYTFAVDAASFFFTADDTVTGL
;
A
#
# COMPACT_ATOMS: atom_id res chain seq x y z
N ALA A 1 14.91 -2.83 -15.54
CA ALA A 1 14.40 -3.11 -14.18
C ALA A 1 13.46 -4.30 -14.28
N GLY A 2 13.57 -5.26 -13.37
CA GLY A 2 12.67 -6.43 -13.35
C GLY A 2 11.28 -6.08 -12.82
N LEU A 3 10.38 -7.05 -12.86
CA LEU A 3 9.09 -6.96 -12.17
C LEU A 3 9.35 -6.81 -10.66
N PRO A 4 8.66 -5.90 -9.96
CA PRO A 4 8.76 -5.81 -8.52
C PRO A 4 8.09 -7.03 -7.87
N THR A 5 8.54 -7.35 -6.65
CA THR A 5 7.90 -8.37 -5.80
C THR A 5 7.46 -7.76 -4.49
N VAL A 6 6.46 -8.39 -3.85
CA VAL A 6 5.97 -8.04 -2.52
C VAL A 6 6.13 -9.27 -1.64
N THR A 7 6.81 -9.13 -0.50
CA THR A 7 6.98 -10.21 0.47
C THR A 7 6.19 -9.97 1.75
N GLY A 8 5.85 -8.72 2.05
CA GLY A 8 5.16 -8.37 3.30
C GLY A 8 4.72 -6.91 3.36
N ILE A 9 3.93 -6.63 4.39
CA ILE A 9 3.46 -5.30 4.75
C ILE A 9 3.41 -5.16 6.27
N ASP A 10 3.89 -4.03 6.80
CA ASP A 10 3.84 -3.72 8.23
C ASP A 10 3.58 -2.22 8.47
N PRO A 11 2.62 -1.83 9.33
CA PRO A 11 1.60 -2.68 9.93
C PRO A 11 0.60 -3.21 8.86
N PRO A 12 0.01 -4.41 9.05
CA PRO A 12 -0.96 -4.98 8.12
C PRO A 12 -2.38 -4.42 8.30
N SER A 13 -2.56 -3.38 9.13
CA SER A 13 -3.88 -2.81 9.41
C SER A 13 -3.83 -1.36 9.86
N GLY A 14 -4.92 -0.62 9.66
CA GLY A 14 -5.07 0.78 10.09
C GLY A 14 -6.43 1.39 9.77
N PRO A 15 -6.73 2.61 10.22
CA PRO A 15 -8.05 3.23 10.12
C PRO A 15 -8.48 3.51 8.68
N MET A 16 -9.79 3.41 8.44
CA MET A 16 -10.44 3.73 7.14
C MET A 16 -10.21 5.17 6.66
N ARG A 17 -9.90 6.11 7.56
CA ARG A 17 -9.52 7.49 7.19
C ARG A 17 -8.19 7.56 6.42
N GLY A 18 -7.43 6.47 6.35
CA GLY A 18 -6.11 6.44 5.72
C GLY A 18 -5.06 7.14 6.57
N GLY A 19 -3.92 7.47 5.95
CA GLY A 19 -2.78 8.12 6.61
C GLY A 19 -1.87 7.17 7.38
N THR A 20 -2.20 5.88 7.43
CA THR A 20 -1.29 4.87 7.99
C THR A 20 -0.07 4.75 7.10
N LEU A 21 1.13 4.95 7.66
CA LEU A 21 2.38 4.66 6.96
C LEU A 21 2.66 3.17 7.09
N VAL A 22 2.69 2.48 5.95
CA VAL A 22 3.02 1.06 5.87
C VAL A 22 4.34 0.87 5.14
N GLU A 23 5.17 -0.01 5.67
CA GLU A 23 6.36 -0.52 5.02
C GLU A 23 6.00 -1.77 4.22
N ILE A 24 6.19 -1.71 2.91
CA ILE A 24 6.02 -2.84 2.00
C ILE A 24 7.41 -3.38 1.69
N THR A 25 7.67 -4.60 2.14
CA THR A 25 8.93 -5.31 1.87
C THR A 25 8.84 -6.08 0.57
N GLY A 26 9.95 -6.18 -0.15
CA GLY A 26 9.96 -6.79 -1.47
C GLY A 26 11.32 -6.76 -2.15
N SER A 27 11.30 -6.79 -3.48
CA SER A 27 12.50 -6.64 -4.30
C SER A 27 12.20 -5.86 -5.57
N ASN A 28 13.26 -5.36 -6.22
CA ASN A 28 13.16 -4.58 -7.46
C ASN A 28 12.28 -3.32 -7.29
N LEU A 29 12.19 -2.74 -6.10
CA LEU A 29 11.51 -1.48 -5.86
C LEU A 29 12.44 -0.33 -6.29
N VAL A 30 11.94 0.61 -7.09
CA VAL A 30 12.72 1.67 -7.71
C VAL A 30 12.16 3.04 -7.30
N ALA A 31 12.97 3.82 -6.60
CA ALA A 31 12.62 5.20 -6.22
C ALA A 31 12.20 6.03 -7.45
N GLY A 32 11.08 6.76 -7.33
CA GLY A 32 10.53 7.58 -8.41
C GLY A 32 9.83 6.81 -9.54
N ARG A 33 9.77 5.47 -9.47
CA ARG A 33 9.04 4.63 -10.43
C ARG A 33 8.02 3.71 -9.75
N THR A 34 8.33 3.24 -8.55
CA THR A 34 7.43 2.37 -7.80
C THR A 34 6.17 3.13 -7.39
N LEU A 35 5.00 2.54 -7.60
CA LEU A 35 3.73 2.98 -7.03
C LEU A 35 3.09 1.82 -6.25
N CYS A 36 2.45 2.14 -5.14
CA CYS A 36 1.69 1.19 -4.32
C CYS A 36 0.21 1.27 -4.69
N ARG A 37 -0.46 0.13 -4.86
CA ARG A 37 -1.89 0.05 -5.16
C ARG A 37 -2.65 -0.66 -4.05
N PHE A 38 -3.67 0.00 -3.51
CA PHE A 38 -4.58 -0.52 -2.48
C PHE A 38 -5.98 -0.78 -3.06
N SER A 39 -6.29 -1.99 -3.50
CA SER A 39 -7.33 -2.28 -4.52
C SER A 39 -8.84 -2.07 -4.15
N HIS A 40 -9.22 -1.06 -3.36
CA HIS A 40 -10.64 -0.71 -3.11
C HIS A 40 -11.18 0.47 -3.92
N ALA A 41 -10.33 1.36 -4.44
CA ALA A 41 -10.76 2.53 -5.22
C ALA A 41 -9.93 2.72 -6.50
N PRO A 42 -10.50 3.33 -7.55
CA PRO A 42 -9.78 3.64 -8.79
C PRO A 42 -8.62 4.64 -8.59
N THR A 43 -8.60 5.39 -7.48
CA THR A 43 -7.55 6.33 -7.09
C THR A 43 -6.50 5.74 -6.13
N SER A 44 -6.53 4.44 -5.89
CA SER A 44 -5.66 3.81 -4.89
C SER A 44 -4.20 3.59 -5.30
N LEU A 45 -3.74 4.19 -6.40
CA LEU A 45 -2.30 4.26 -6.69
C LEU A 45 -1.70 5.45 -5.94
N VAL A 46 -0.75 5.15 -5.04
CA VAL A 46 -0.03 6.15 -4.27
C VAL A 46 1.46 6.06 -4.57
N THR A 47 2.10 7.22 -4.62
CA THR A 47 3.55 7.31 -4.66
C THR A 47 4.11 6.99 -3.27
N PRO A 48 5.11 6.10 -3.13
CA PRO A 48 5.79 5.89 -1.87
C PRO A 48 6.43 7.18 -1.37
N VAL A 49 6.40 7.36 -0.05
CA VAL A 49 7.10 8.44 0.66
C VAL A 49 8.61 8.23 0.54
N SER A 50 9.05 6.98 0.61
CA SER A 50 10.45 6.60 0.47
C SER A 50 10.59 5.17 -0.07
N VAL A 51 11.73 4.88 -0.70
CA VAL A 51 12.13 3.53 -1.12
C VAL A 51 13.54 3.31 -0.58
N SER A 52 13.76 2.16 0.06
CA SER A 52 15.06 1.80 0.65
C SER A 52 16.16 1.74 -0.42
N PRO A 53 17.38 2.21 -0.12
CA PRO A 53 18.54 2.04 -1.00
C PRO A 53 18.76 0.54 -1.27
N GLY A 54 18.59 0.11 -2.52
CA GLY A 54 18.64 -1.30 -2.92
C GLY A 54 17.29 -1.93 -3.24
N GLY A 55 16.18 -1.22 -3.05
CA GLY A 55 14.86 -1.63 -3.54
C GLY A 55 14.24 -2.81 -2.79
N GLY A 56 14.62 -2.99 -1.52
CA GLY A 56 14.10 -4.06 -0.65
C GLY A 56 12.86 -3.68 0.15
N ALA A 57 12.56 -2.38 0.27
CA ALA A 57 11.39 -1.89 0.99
C ALA A 57 10.91 -0.54 0.43
N ALA A 58 9.63 -0.26 0.57
CA ALA A 58 9.03 1.03 0.25
C ALA A 58 8.01 1.43 1.32
N THR A 59 8.05 2.69 1.76
CA THR A 59 7.07 3.24 2.70
C THR A 59 5.96 3.94 1.92
N CYS A 60 4.72 3.48 2.09
CA CYS A 60 3.55 4.01 1.41
C CYS A 60 2.52 4.53 2.43
N ALA A 61 1.89 5.66 2.12
CA ALA A 61 0.78 6.16 2.91
C ALA A 61 -0.51 5.52 2.40
N VAL A 62 -1.22 4.81 3.27
CA VAL A 62 -2.50 4.19 2.94
C VAL A 62 -3.52 5.29 2.65
N PRO A 63 -4.16 5.30 1.45
CA PRO A 63 -5.17 6.30 1.13
C PRO A 63 -6.43 6.10 1.97
N ALA A 64 -7.21 7.18 2.16
CA ALA A 64 -8.53 7.09 2.76
C ALA A 64 -9.45 6.23 1.88
N SER A 65 -10.25 5.37 2.50
CA SER A 65 -11.22 4.52 1.83
C SER A 65 -12.61 4.81 2.38
N ALA A 66 -13.51 5.32 1.52
CA ALA A 66 -14.91 5.56 1.88
C ALA A 66 -15.73 4.26 1.99
N ASP A 67 -15.28 3.22 1.28
CA ASP A 67 -15.85 1.88 1.28
C ASP A 67 -14.80 0.92 1.84
N VAL A 68 -15.20 0.11 2.82
CA VAL A 68 -14.38 -0.96 3.42
C VAL A 68 -15.14 -2.26 3.44
N ASN A 69 -15.93 -2.54 2.39
CA ASN A 69 -16.66 -3.79 2.25
C ASN A 69 -16.19 -4.54 0.99
N PRO A 70 -15.32 -5.56 1.12
CA PRO A 70 -14.73 -6.08 2.35
C PRO A 70 -13.68 -5.16 2.97
N ASN A 71 -13.45 -5.29 4.28
CA ASN A 71 -12.50 -4.47 5.06
C ASN A 71 -11.04 -4.91 4.89
N MET A 72 -10.79 -5.88 4.00
CA MET A 72 -9.48 -6.33 3.64
C MET A 72 -9.21 -6.02 2.16
N VAL A 73 -8.07 -5.41 1.88
CA VAL A 73 -7.65 -5.04 0.54
C VAL A 73 -6.34 -5.70 0.15
N THR A 74 -6.22 -6.00 -1.13
CA THR A 74 -4.97 -6.48 -1.71
C THR A 74 -4.06 -5.30 -2.04
N VAL A 75 -2.82 -5.37 -1.56
CA VAL A 75 -1.75 -4.40 -1.81
C VAL A 75 -0.78 -4.97 -2.82
N ARG A 76 -0.54 -4.21 -3.90
CA ARG A 76 0.44 -4.55 -4.94
C ARG A 76 1.32 -3.36 -5.27
N VAL A 77 2.45 -3.63 -5.89
CA VAL A 77 3.36 -2.59 -6.38
C VAL A 77 3.53 -2.69 -7.90
N THR A 78 3.86 -1.57 -8.53
CA THR A 78 4.14 -1.45 -9.97
C THR A 78 5.35 -0.54 -10.14
N ASN A 79 6.16 -0.74 -11.18
CA ASN A 79 7.29 0.13 -11.53
C ASN A 79 7.10 0.88 -12.85
N ASP A 80 5.97 0.69 -13.52
CA ASP A 80 5.71 1.20 -14.87
C ASP A 80 4.51 2.15 -14.92
N GLY A 81 4.12 2.74 -13.78
CA GLY A 81 2.99 3.67 -13.74
C GLY A 81 1.62 2.98 -13.70
N GLY A 82 1.57 1.68 -13.41
CA GLY A 82 0.32 0.94 -13.22
C GLY A 82 -0.12 0.08 -14.39
N TYR A 83 0.76 -0.17 -15.37
CA TYR A 83 0.45 -1.12 -16.46
C TYR A 83 0.70 -2.57 -16.03
N THR A 84 1.78 -2.83 -15.31
CA THR A 84 2.12 -4.15 -14.76
C THR A 84 2.33 -4.08 -13.25
N PHE A 85 1.84 -5.10 -12.56
CA PHE A 85 1.93 -5.21 -11.11
C PHE A 85 2.74 -6.43 -10.72
N ALA A 86 3.29 -6.39 -9.50
CA ALA A 86 3.82 -7.57 -8.83
C ALA A 86 2.80 -8.72 -8.89
N VAL A 87 3.33 -9.92 -9.15
CA VAL A 87 2.55 -11.15 -9.09
C VAL A 87 2.15 -11.42 -7.65
N ASP A 88 3.11 -11.24 -6.74
CA ASP A 88 2.91 -11.29 -5.30
C ASP A 88 2.12 -10.08 -4.79
N ALA A 89 1.48 -10.26 -3.64
CA ALA A 89 0.69 -9.24 -3.00
C ALA A 89 0.71 -9.40 -1.48
N ALA A 90 0.47 -8.30 -0.78
CA ALA A 90 0.19 -8.30 0.64
C ALA A 90 -1.29 -7.98 0.90
N SER A 91 -1.74 -8.20 2.12
CA SER A 91 -3.11 -7.88 2.56
C SER A 91 -3.06 -6.78 3.60
N PHE A 92 -3.89 -5.76 3.44
CA PHE A 92 -4.07 -4.70 4.43
C PHE A 92 -5.51 -4.69 4.93
N PHE A 93 -5.69 -4.55 6.24
CA PHE A 93 -6.99 -4.55 6.89
C PHE A 93 -7.37 -3.14 7.36
N PHE A 94 -8.46 -2.61 6.83
CA PHE A 94 -9.04 -1.37 7.29
C PHE A 94 -9.86 -1.60 8.56
N THR A 95 -9.48 -0.91 9.63
CA THR A 95 -10.25 -0.86 10.87
C THR A 95 -11.25 0.29 10.82
N ALA A 96 -12.34 0.17 11.58
CA ALA A 96 -13.19 1.32 11.87
C ALA A 96 -12.34 2.44 12.48
N ASP A 97 -12.73 3.68 12.20
CA ASP A 97 -12.18 4.82 12.91
C ASP A 97 -12.58 4.72 14.39
N ASP A 98 -11.65 5.06 15.30
CA ASP A 98 -11.99 5.20 16.71
C ASP A 98 -12.85 6.46 16.83
N THR A 99 -14.16 6.30 16.68
CA THR A 99 -15.08 7.39 16.97
C THR A 99 -14.99 7.63 18.46
N VAL A 100 -14.12 8.56 18.89
CA VAL A 100 -14.23 9.21 20.18
C VAL A 100 -15.55 9.95 20.17
N THR A 101 -16.62 9.22 20.45
CA THR A 101 -17.92 9.79 20.76
C THR A 101 -17.73 10.39 22.14
N GLY A 102 -17.38 11.68 22.15
CA GLY A 102 -17.04 12.43 23.35
C GLY A 102 -18.11 12.30 24.43
N LEU A 103 -17.62 12.29 25.67
CA LEU A 103 -18.36 12.38 26.93
C LEU A 103 -19.28 13.60 27.00
#